data_AF-A0A2M6NSH9-F1
#
_entry.id   AF-A0A2M6NSH9-F1
#
_cell.length_a   1.000
_cell.length_b   1.000
_cell.length_c   1.000
_cell.angle_alpha   90.00
_cell.angle_beta   90.00
_cell.angle_gamma   90.00
#
_symmetry.space_group_name_H-M   'P 1'
#
loop_
_entity.id
_entity.type
_entity.pdbx_description
1 polymer ?
#
loop_
_entity_poly.entity_id
_entity_poly.type
_entity_poly.pdbx_seq_one_letter_code
_entity_poly.pdbx_strand_id
1 'polypeptide(L)' 'MEEDFLQAIERITKKEIVELIPEEIDFLKARKSYLTSEQLKKFQEVLGEVKKEKKTISKKSK' A
#
# COMPACT_ATOMS: atom_id res chain seq x y z
N MET A 1 -24.66 4.15 6.22
CA MET A 1 -23.97 3.49 5.09
C MET A 1 -22.47 3.43 5.38
N GLU A 2 -22.08 2.73 6.44
CA GLU A 2 -20.65 2.52 6.81
C GLU A 2 -20.23 1.05 6.64
N GLU A 3 -21.17 0.14 6.43
CA GLU A 3 -20.86 -1.29 6.30
C GLU A 3 -20.19 -1.62 4.95
N ASP A 4 -20.43 -0.81 3.91
CA ASP A 4 -19.88 -1.02 2.56
C ASP A 4 -18.36 -0.80 2.49
N PHE A 5 -17.81 0.15 3.27
CA PHE A 5 -16.39 0.49 3.14
C PHE A 5 -15.49 -0.59 3.75
N LEU A 6 -15.88 -1.17 4.89
CA LEU A 6 -15.10 -2.24 5.53
C LEU A 6 -15.14 -3.50 4.67
N GLN A 7 -16.29 -3.84 4.10
CA GLN A 7 -16.40 -4.93 3.14
C GLN A 7 -15.56 -4.69 1.88
N ALA A 8 -15.53 -3.46 1.37
CA ALA A 8 -14.68 -3.11 0.23
C ALA A 8 -13.19 -3.30 0.58
N ILE A 9 -12.72 -2.79 1.72
CA ILE A 9 -11.34 -3.00 2.18
C ILE A 9 -11.04 -4.50 2.30
N GLU A 10 -11.94 -5.28 2.90
CA GLU A 10 -11.72 -6.71 3.08
C GLU A 10 -11.69 -7.48 1.73
N ARG A 11 -12.57 -7.13 0.79
CA ARG A 11 -12.55 -7.70 -0.57
C ARG A 11 -11.27 -7.36 -1.31
N ILE A 12 -10.84 -6.10 -1.27
CA ILE A 12 -9.64 -5.63 -1.95
C ILE A 12 -8.40 -6.28 -1.33
N THR A 13 -8.32 -6.38 0.00
CA THR A 13 -7.16 -6.95 0.71
C THR A 13 -7.01 -8.46 0.56
N LYS A 14 -8.12 -9.16 0.27
CA LYS A 14 -8.14 -10.58 -0.11
C LYS A 14 -7.55 -10.85 -1.49
N LYS A 15 -7.58 -9.89 -2.41
CA LYS A 15 -6.96 -10.02 -3.73
C LYS A 15 -5.43 -10.04 -3.66
N GLU A 16 -4.80 -10.53 -4.72
CA GLU A 16 -3.35 -10.34 -4.90
C GLU A 16 -3.02 -8.94 -5.39
N ILE A 17 -1.80 -8.48 -5.12
CA ILE A 17 -1.34 -7.13 -5.48
C ILE A 17 -1.40 -6.92 -7.00
N VAL A 18 -1.19 -7.98 -7.77
CA VAL A 18 -1.23 -7.98 -9.25
C VAL A 18 -2.65 -7.90 -9.82
N GLU A 19 -3.67 -8.22 -9.01
CA GLU A 19 -5.08 -8.16 -9.40
C GLU A 19 -5.73 -6.82 -9.01
N LEU A 20 -5.01 -5.97 -8.28
CA LEU A 20 -5.50 -4.65 -7.89
C LEU A 20 -5.52 -3.69 -9.08
N ILE A 21 -6.65 -3.03 -9.27
CA ILE A 21 -6.75 -1.92 -10.21
C ILE A 21 -6.27 -0.60 -9.55
N PRO A 22 -5.87 0.42 -10.33
CA PRO A 22 -5.39 1.69 -9.80
C PRO A 22 -6.38 2.38 -8.85
N GLU A 23 -7.68 2.25 -9.10
CA GLU A 23 -8.75 2.80 -8.27
C GLU A 23 -8.81 2.13 -6.88
N GLU A 24 -8.62 0.81 -6.82
CA GLU A 24 -8.54 0.07 -5.56
C GLU A 24 -7.28 0.44 -4.77
N ILE A 25 -6.15 0.64 -5.46
CA ILE A 25 -4.89 1.08 -4.84
C ILE A 25 -5.06 2.47 -4.24
N ASP A 26 -5.70 3.39 -4.96
CA ASP A 26 -5.93 4.76 -4.47
C ASP A 26 -6.89 4.77 -3.28
N PHE A 27 -7.93 3.92 -3.33
CA PHE A 27 -8.84 3.70 -2.22
C PHE A 27 -8.11 3.18 -0.97
N LEU A 28 -7.25 2.16 -1.13
CA LEU A 28 -6.40 1.65 -0.05
C LEU A 28 -5.43 2.72 0.48
N LYS A 29 -4.85 3.56 -0.38
CA LYS A 29 -3.99 4.68 0.04
C LYS A 29 -4.75 5.69 0.88
N ALA A 30 -5.93 6.11 0.43
CA ALA A 30 -6.78 7.06 1.13
C ALA A 30 -7.27 6.52 2.49
N ARG A 31 -7.38 5.19 2.61
CA ARG A 31 -7.88 4.48 3.80
C ARG A 31 -6.84 3.61 4.49
N LYS A 32 -5.55 3.89 4.31
CA LYS A 32 -4.47 3.10 4.91
C LYS A 32 -4.56 2.99 6.44
N SER A 33 -5.18 3.97 7.11
CA SER A 33 -5.40 3.95 8.56
C SER A 33 -6.32 2.83 9.04
N TYR A 34 -7.10 2.23 8.13
CA TYR A 34 -8.00 1.11 8.42
C TYR A 34 -7.37 -0.26 8.08
N LEU A 35 -6.16 -0.27 7.52
CA LEU A 35 -5.45 -1.50 7.19
C LEU A 35 -4.69 -2.03 8.40
N THR A 36 -4.65 -3.35 8.53
CA THR A 36 -3.82 -4.01 9.54
C THR A 36 -2.34 -3.94 9.15
N SER A 37 -1.44 -4.13 10.11
CA SER A 37 0.01 -4.16 9.88
C SER A 37 0.44 -5.19 8.83
N GLU A 38 -0.27 -6.33 8.75
CA GLU A 38 -0.03 -7.35 7.72
C GLU A 38 -0.45 -6.88 6.32
N GLN A 39 -1.63 -6.25 6.21
CA GLN A 39 -2.11 -5.70 4.95
C GLN A 39 -1.23 -4.54 4.48
N LEU A 40 -0.80 -3.65 5.39
CA LEU A 40 0.14 -2.57 5.08
C LEU A 40 1.44 -3.11 4.50
N LYS A 41 2.00 -4.19 5.08
CA LYS A 41 3.18 -4.86 4.53
C LYS A 41 2.92 -5.48 3.15
N LYS A 42 1.80 -6.17 2.99
CA LYS A 42 1.41 -6.78 1.70
C LYS A 42 1.28 -5.71 0.61
N PHE A 43 0.62 -4.60 0.89
CA PHE A 43 0.39 -3.52 -0.08
C PHE A 43 1.46 -2.43 -0.06
N GLN A 44 2.55 -2.58 0.70
CA GLN A 44 3.59 -1.56 0.85
C GLN A 44 4.20 -1.13 -0.50
N GLU A 45 4.32 -2.07 -1.43
CA GLU A 45 4.82 -1.84 -2.80
C GLU A 45 3.92 -0.89 -3.61
N VAL A 46 2.60 -1.08 -3.55
CA VAL A 46 1.61 -0.28 -4.30
C VAL A 46 1.20 1.00 -3.56
N LEU A 47 1.21 0.96 -2.23
CA LEU A 47 0.98 2.13 -1.37
C LEU A 47 2.11 3.16 -1.47
N GLY A 48 3.19 2.85 -2.20
CA GLY A 48 4.30 3.79 -2.45
C GLY A 48 5.19 4.00 -1.23
N GLU A 49 5.11 3.12 -0.24
CA GLU A 49 6.04 3.09 0.90
C GLU A 49 7.37 2.42 0.56
N VAL A 50 7.52 1.89 -0.66
CA VAL A 50 8.84 1.80 -1.29
C VAL A 50 9.26 3.20 -1.74
N LYS A 51 9.40 4.12 -0.78
CA LYS A 51 10.46 5.12 -0.89
C LYS A 51 11.73 4.29 -0.95
N LYS A 52 12.17 3.98 -2.17
CA LYS A 52 13.56 3.65 -2.43
C LYS A 52 14.35 4.68 -1.64
N GLU A 53 14.92 4.27 -0.51
CA GLU A 53 16.07 4.91 0.08
C GLU A 53 17.17 4.80 -0.97
N LYS A 54 17.10 5.66 -1.99
CA LYS A 54 18.28 6.22 -2.62
C LYS A 54 18.87 7.21 -1.61
N LYS A 55 19.26 6.73 -0.42
CA LYS A 55 20.27 7.43 0.36
C LYS A 55 21.61 7.00 -0.20
N THR A 56 21.91 7.67 -1.31
CA THR A 56 23.24 8.09 -1.72
C THR A 56 24.33 7.71 -0.71
N ILE A 57 25.03 6.61 -0.98
CA ILE A 57 26.35 6.39 -0.39
C ILE A 57 27.22 7.49 -1.01
N SER A 58 27.44 8.54 -0.22
CA SER A 58 28.17 9.72 -0.63
C SER A 58 29.60 9.31 -1.01
N LYS A 59 29.90 9.60 -2.28
CA LYS A 59 31.21 9.79 -2.93
C LYS A 59 32.48 9.52 -2.10
N LYS A 60 33.30 8.62 -2.67
CA LYS A 60 34.76 8.76 -2.92
C LYS A 60 35.54 9.53 -1.85
N SER A 61 36.19 8.80 -0.96
CA SER A 61 37.47 9.24 -0.37
C SER A 61 38.51 9.30 -1.49
N LYS A 62 39.06 10.48 -1.74
CA LYS A 62 40.25 10.72 -2.55
C LYS A 62 41.37 11.13 -1.61
#